data_AF-A0A967Z7E5-F1
#
_entry.id   AF-A0A967Z7E5-F1
#
_cell.length_a   1.000
_cell.length_b   1.000
_cell.length_c   1.000
_cell.angle_alpha   90.00
_cell.angle_beta   90.00
_cell.angle_gamma   90.00
#
_symmetry.space_group_name_H-M   'P 1'
#
loop_
_entity.id
_entity.type
_entity.pdbx_description
1 polymer ?
#
loop_
_entity_poly.entity_id
_entity_poly.type
_entity_poly.pdbx_seq_one_letter_code
_entity_poly.pdbx_strand_id
1 'polypeptide(L)'
;MINANDYRSALLAALAAVLVPLLPASVNSATTLEERRLSFYHTHTSKTLNVTYAINGEYVDSALVRINEFLSDFRTGDVEVVDPELLDLIHDV
;
A
#
# COMPACT_ATOMS: atom_id res chain seq x y z
N MET A 1 -14.10 67.89 8.54
CA MET A 1 -14.02 67.44 7.14
C MET A 1 -13.44 66.02 7.15
N ILE A 2 -14.28 65.00 6.97
CA ILE A 2 -13.90 63.58 6.96
C ILE A 2 -13.73 63.15 5.50
N ASN A 3 -12.63 62.46 5.20
CA ASN A 3 -12.01 62.37 3.88
C ASN A 3 -12.74 61.41 2.92
N ALA A 4 -12.72 61.74 1.62
CA ALA A 4 -13.48 61.13 0.54
C ALA A 4 -13.01 59.73 0.08
N ASN A 5 -12.27 58.99 0.93
CA ASN A 5 -11.61 57.73 0.54
C ASN A 5 -12.19 56.47 1.22
N ASP A 6 -13.13 56.61 2.17
CA ASP A 6 -13.66 55.49 2.96
C ASP A 6 -14.75 54.65 2.26
N TYR A 7 -15.36 55.16 1.18
CA TYR A 7 -16.46 54.47 0.48
C TYR A 7 -16.01 53.55 -0.66
N ARG A 8 -14.80 53.76 -1.20
CA ARG A 8 -14.28 52.99 -2.35
C ARG A 8 -13.80 51.60 -1.93
N SER A 9 -13.27 51.51 -0.71
CA SER A 9 -12.81 50.27 -0.07
C SER A 9 -13.95 49.40 0.46
N ALA A 10 -15.09 49.99 0.83
CA ALA A 10 -16.26 49.23 1.30
C ALA A 10 -17.00 48.50 0.16
N LEU A 11 -17.05 49.10 -1.03
CA LEU A 11 -17.71 48.50 -2.21
C LEU A 11 -16.90 47.36 -2.84
N LEU A 12 -15.56 47.43 -2.77
CA LEU A 12 -14.68 46.35 -3.24
C LEU A 12 -14.63 45.16 -2.28
N ALA A 13 -14.89 45.37 -0.98
CA ALA A 13 -14.92 44.30 0.01
C ALA A 13 -16.17 43.41 -0.10
N ALA A 14 -17.27 43.90 -0.67
CA ALA A 14 -18.51 43.13 -0.78
C ALA A 14 -18.55 42.14 -1.96
N LEU A 15 -17.73 42.34 -3.00
CA LEU A 15 -17.67 41.44 -4.17
C LEU A 15 -16.68 40.27 -3.96
N ALA A 16 -15.74 40.39 -3.02
CA ALA A 16 -14.74 39.35 -2.74
C ALA A 16 -15.31 38.16 -1.94
N ALA A 17 -16.56 38.21 -1.48
CA ALA A 17 -17.17 37.17 -0.65
C ALA A 17 -17.89 36.05 -1.44
N VAL A 18 -17.94 36.11 -2.78
CA VAL A 18 -18.75 35.18 -3.60
C VAL A 18 -17.94 34.11 -4.35
N LEU A 19 -16.61 34.15 -4.32
CA LEU A 19 -15.78 33.12 -4.97
C LEU A 19 -14.84 32.44 -3.96
N VAL A 20 -15.42 31.74 -2.99
CA VAL A 20 -14.70 30.61 -2.38
C VAL A 20 -14.83 29.47 -3.40
N PRO A 21 -13.76 29.09 -4.13
CA PRO A 21 -13.85 27.92 -4.99
C PRO A 21 -14.10 26.73 -4.07
N LEU A 22 -15.27 26.12 -4.24
CA LEU A 22 -15.61 24.81 -3.71
C LEU A 22 -14.68 23.80 -4.38
N LEU A 23 -13.45 23.67 -3.86
CA LEU A 23 -12.51 22.67 -4.33
C LEU A 23 -13.15 21.31 -4.02
N PRO A 24 -13.43 20.46 -5.01
CA PRO A 24 -13.74 19.07 -4.72
C PRO A 24 -12.50 18.49 -4.06
N ALA A 25 -12.58 18.19 -2.77
CA ALA A 25 -11.58 17.35 -2.13
C ALA A 25 -11.58 16.04 -2.91
N SER A 26 -10.55 15.79 -3.72
CA SER A 26 -10.37 14.50 -4.36
C SER A 26 -10.18 13.49 -3.22
N VAL A 27 -11.24 12.77 -2.90
CA VAL A 27 -11.14 11.57 -2.08
C VAL A 27 -10.35 10.58 -2.93
N ASN A 28 -9.04 10.53 -2.71
CA ASN A 28 -8.24 9.42 -3.19
C ASN A 28 -8.74 8.22 -2.39
N SER A 29 -9.73 7.50 -2.93
CA SER A 29 -10.01 6.14 -2.53
C SER A 29 -8.77 5.35 -2.91
N ALA A 30 -7.79 5.31 -2.01
CA ALA A 30 -6.72 4.33 -2.10
C ALA A 30 -7.43 2.98 -2.02
N THR A 31 -7.58 2.32 -3.16
CA THR A 31 -7.96 0.92 -3.19
C THR A 31 -6.89 0.20 -2.39
N THR A 32 -7.21 -0.18 -1.17
CA THR A 32 -6.34 -0.99 -0.34
C THR A 32 -6.21 -2.32 -1.06
N LEU A 33 -5.09 -2.54 -1.74
CA LEU A 33 -4.83 -3.83 -2.36
C LEU A 33 -4.70 -4.84 -1.22
N GLU A 34 -5.42 -5.96 -1.30
CA GLU A 34 -5.32 -7.02 -0.31
C GLU A 34 -3.99 -7.74 -0.53
N GLU A 35 -2.99 -7.39 0.28
CA GLU A 35 -1.67 -8.04 0.25
C GLU A 35 -1.62 -9.17 1.27
N ARG A 36 -1.29 -10.38 0.82
CA ARG A 36 -0.97 -11.51 1.71
C ARG A 36 0.54 -11.63 1.84
N ARG A 37 1.02 -11.49 3.08
CA ARG A 37 2.46 -11.51 3.39
C ARG A 37 2.80 -12.63 4.34
N LEU A 38 3.91 -13.31 4.07
CA LEU A 38 4.45 -14.33 4.95
C LEU A 38 5.87 -13.96 5.37
N SER A 39 6.19 -14.32 6.61
CA SER A 39 7.53 -14.18 7.17
C SER A 39 8.04 -15.54 7.65
N PHE A 40 9.18 -15.96 7.12
CA PHE A 40 9.81 -17.22 7.44
C PHE A 40 11.15 -16.99 8.14
N TYR A 41 11.47 -17.84 9.10
CA TYR A 41 12.77 -17.91 9.75
C TYR A 41 13.36 -19.31 9.61
N HIS A 42 14.51 -19.40 8.96
CA HIS A 42 15.19 -20.67 8.73
C HIS A 42 16.11 -20.98 9.90
N THR A 43 15.78 -22.00 10.68
CA THR A 43 16.42 -22.33 11.97
C THR A 43 17.88 -22.79 11.87
N HIS A 44 18.27 -23.39 10.75
CA HIS A 44 19.63 -23.91 10.52
C HIS A 44 20.58 -22.89 9.89
N THR A 45 20.08 -22.05 8.99
CA THR A 45 20.90 -21.05 8.28
C THR A 45 20.74 -19.65 8.86
N SER A 46 19.85 -19.47 9.84
CA SER A 46 19.47 -18.18 10.44
C SER A 46 19.04 -17.12 9.40
N LYS A 47 18.52 -17.57 8.26
CA LYS A 47 18.02 -16.68 7.19
C LYS A 47 16.58 -16.31 7.50
N THR A 48 16.18 -15.10 7.12
CA THR A 48 14.80 -14.64 7.20
C THR A 48 14.31 -14.27 5.82
N LEU A 49 13.06 -14.59 5.51
CA LEU A 49 12.37 -14.14 4.30
C LEU A 49 11.09 -13.43 4.73
N ASN A 50 10.87 -12.21 4.22
CA ASN A 50 9.60 -11.52 4.28
C ASN A 50 9.17 -11.23 2.85
N VAL A 51 7.99 -11.71 2.48
CA VAL A 51 7.54 -11.67 1.09
C VAL A 51 6.04 -11.52 0.99
N THR A 52 5.58 -10.68 0.07
CA THR A 52 4.17 -10.61 -0.36
C THR A 52 3.98 -11.63 -1.48
N TYR A 53 3.24 -12.70 -1.21
CA TYR A 53 3.08 -13.81 -2.17
C TYR A 53 1.80 -13.72 -2.97
N ALA A 54 0.80 -12.97 -2.51
CA ALA A 54 -0.43 -12.69 -3.25
C ALA A 54 -0.87 -11.24 -3.08
N ILE A 55 -1.43 -10.66 -4.15
CA ILE A 55 -1.97 -9.29 -4.18
C ILE A 55 -3.33 -9.34 -4.87
N ASN A 56 -4.39 -8.88 -4.19
CA ASN A 56 -5.78 -8.92 -4.66
C ASN A 56 -6.24 -10.32 -5.08
N GLY A 57 -5.75 -11.36 -4.40
CA GLY A 57 -6.08 -12.76 -4.71
C GLY A 57 -5.29 -13.36 -5.88
N GLU A 58 -4.41 -12.61 -6.54
CA GLU A 58 -3.49 -13.15 -7.55
C GLU A 58 -2.14 -13.48 -6.91
N TYR A 59 -1.61 -14.67 -7.18
CA TYR A 59 -0.29 -15.06 -6.74
C TYR A 59 0.80 -14.35 -7.54
N VAL A 60 1.89 -14.03 -6.86
CA VAL A 60 3.06 -13.38 -7.46
C VAL A 60 4.12 -14.45 -7.72
N ASP A 61 4.30 -14.85 -8.98
CA ASP A 61 5.23 -15.93 -9.38
C ASP A 61 6.66 -15.72 -8.84
N SER A 62 7.16 -14.49 -8.88
CA SER A 62 8.50 -14.15 -8.39
C SER A 62 8.63 -14.34 -6.87
N ALA A 63 7.55 -14.14 -6.13
CA ALA A 63 7.48 -14.42 -4.70
C ALA A 63 7.44 -15.93 -4.45
N LEU A 64 6.64 -16.68 -5.22
CA LEU A 64 6.56 -18.14 -5.10
C LEU A 64 7.91 -18.81 -5.37
N VAL A 65 8.62 -18.39 -6.42
CA VAL A 65 9.99 -18.89 -6.70
C VAL A 65 10.91 -18.60 -5.52
N ARG A 66 10.85 -17.40 -4.95
CA ARG A 66 11.70 -17.03 -3.83
C ARG A 66 11.36 -17.78 -2.53
N ILE A 67 10.09 -18.13 -2.34
CA ILE A 67 9.64 -19.00 -1.25
C ILE A 67 10.20 -20.41 -1.47
N ASN A 68 10.07 -20.99 -2.66
CA ASN A 68 10.59 -22.31 -2.99
C ASN A 68 12.11 -22.39 -2.76
N GLU A 69 12.86 -21.38 -3.23
CA GLU A 69 14.30 -21.28 -2.99
C GLU A 69 14.65 -21.16 -1.50
N PHE A 70 13.87 -20.39 -0.74
CA PHE A 70 14.09 -20.23 0.69
C PHE A 70 13.78 -21.49 1.49
N LEU A 71 12.78 -22.26 1.05
CA LEU A 71 12.37 -23.54 1.63
C LEU A 71 13.18 -24.74 1.11
N SER A 72 14.21 -24.50 0.28
CA SER A 72 15.09 -25.55 -0.21
C SER A 72 15.74 -26.36 0.91
N ASP A 73 16.01 -27.63 0.64
CA ASP A 73 16.68 -28.50 1.60
C ASP A 73 18.08 -27.95 1.91
N PHE A 74 18.34 -27.62 3.19
CA PHE A 74 19.62 -27.01 3.58
C PHE A 74 20.83 -27.95 3.48
N ARG A 75 20.60 -29.26 3.35
CA ARG A 75 21.62 -30.32 3.29
C ARG A 75 21.97 -30.66 1.84
N THR A 76 20.98 -30.76 0.98
CA THR A 76 21.16 -31.15 -0.44
C THR A 76 21.07 -29.98 -1.40
N GLY A 77 20.34 -28.92 -1.03
CA GLY A 77 20.04 -27.78 -1.89
C GLY A 77 18.85 -28.01 -2.82
N ASP A 78 18.11 -29.10 -2.66
CA ASP A 78 16.98 -29.42 -3.53
C ASP A 78 15.83 -28.43 -3.32
N VAL A 79 15.31 -27.91 -4.42
CA VAL A 79 14.19 -26.97 -4.44
C VAL A 79 12.94 -27.71 -4.91
N GLU A 80 11.89 -27.66 -4.11
CA GLU A 80 10.58 -28.21 -4.45
C GLU A 80 9.55 -27.08 -4.60
N VAL A 81 8.56 -27.30 -5.47
CA VAL A 81 7.49 -26.32 -5.71
C VAL A 81 6.43 -26.47 -4.63
N VAL A 82 6.26 -25.44 -3.80
CA VAL A 82 5.17 -25.37 -2.83
C VAL A 82 3.85 -25.08 -3.53
N ASP A 83 2.78 -25.71 -3.04
CA ASP A 83 1.42 -25.37 -3.43
C ASP A 83 1.05 -23.97 -2.90
N PRO A 84 0.66 -23.00 -3.76
CA PRO A 84 0.22 -21.68 -3.32
C PRO A 84 -0.95 -21.71 -2.33
N GLU A 85 -1.86 -22.69 -2.44
CA GLU A 85 -3.00 -22.80 -1.51
C GLU A 85 -2.54 -23.18 -0.09
N LEU A 86 -1.42 -23.88 0.04
CA LEU A 86 -0.81 -24.16 1.34
C LEU A 86 -0.32 -22.87 2.01
N LEU A 87 0.18 -21.90 1.23
CA LEU A 87 0.59 -20.60 1.75
C LEU A 87 -0.59 -19.78 2.25
N ASP A 88 -1.75 -19.90 1.61
CA ASP A 88 -2.99 -19.29 2.10
C ASP A 88 -3.40 -19.87 3.46
N LEU A 89 -3.28 -21.19 3.65
CA LEU A 89 -3.56 -21.82 4.95
C LEU A 89 -2.61 -21.32 6.06
N ILE A 90 -1.32 -21.17 5.75
CA ILE A 90 -0.33 -20.63 6.71
C ILE A 90 -0.59 -19.14 7.01
N HIS A 91 -1.17 -18.40 6.07
CA HIS A 91 -1.51 -17.00 6.27
C HIS A 91 -2.77 -16.80 7.13
N ASP A 92 -3.67 -17.79 7.18
CA ASP A 92 -4.94 -17.71 7.92
C ASP A 92 -4.81 -18.04 9.43
N VAL A 93 -3.65 -18.53 9.89
CA VAL A 93 -3.41 -18.95 11.28
C VAL A 93 -2.89 -17.86 12.21
#